data_AF-A0A0V0V301-F1
#
_entry.id   AF-A0A0V0V301-F1
#
_cell.length_a   1.000
_cell.length_b   1.000
_cell.length_c   1.000
_cell.angle_alpha   90.00
_cell.angle_beta   90.00
_cell.angle_gamma   90.00
#
_symmetry.space_group_name_H-M   'P 1'
#
loop_
_entity.id
_entity.type
_entity.pdbx_description
1 polymer ?
#
loop_
_entity_poly.entity_id
_entity_poly.type
_entity_poly.pdbx_seq_one_letter_code
_entity_poly.pdbx_strand_id
1 'polypeptide(L)'
;LFVCLSDIVMPSKSFLLFYLDDSINAVESFLNDLPERFADNTDPKCALGSAIIAGFELIATIGGRLTVFQTVLPDIGNGSLTSREDPNLRAAKEVTNMSAASDFYKNLALKCTERMIAVDLFVLGDSYVDLSTVCDVVTYSSGSVYYYPNFDACSNPMEMERFRSDLGRYLRRKIGFEAVMRIRLSYGLSVHSFFGNFFVCSSNMAKLSNVNPDSAFGVLLNLDDNIDQPVVCIQAAVLYSTCHGQRRIRVHTICLPTSESILEIHNAADLPAIIALISRMAVDRCLYQQGTIQMAREASVNAVIDCLYAFRSASASREYGTLLCSRNMRLFPIFILALLKSKAFAHGYSIKLDHRISAMLQFKIMPISNMILELHPNLYALHAISETNPNAPLLPLSFEKIDRHGLYLMDTGRYIYLYVGPGISDTLCKSMFGVNSYKEINSMTVNLEDDNATNEHGMLIYNFMRSIIGDRLQKVPVRIIKEDSPSKELFLTHLIEDRSETSFSYVEFLNFLQKEICGK
;
A
#
# COMPACT_ATOMS: atom_id res chain seq x y z
N LEU A 1 33.13 26.78 -1.31
CA LEU A 1 32.60 26.61 0.06
C LEU A 1 32.94 25.20 0.52
N PHE A 2 33.63 25.03 1.66
CA PHE A 2 33.70 23.72 2.31
C PHE A 2 32.30 23.43 2.85
N VAL A 3 31.61 22.42 2.29
CA VAL A 3 30.29 22.01 2.76
C VAL A 3 30.48 21.13 3.99
N CYS A 4 30.21 21.67 5.18
CA CYS A 4 30.22 20.88 6.41
C CYS A 4 28.92 20.06 6.48
N LEU A 5 29.01 18.76 6.25
CA LEU A 5 27.86 17.85 6.32
C LEU A 5 27.55 17.37 7.75
N SER A 6 28.47 17.58 8.69
CA SER A 6 28.29 17.25 10.11
C SER A 6 27.58 18.38 10.88
N ASP A 7 28.01 19.62 10.68
CA ASP A 7 27.46 20.81 11.35
C ASP A 7 26.80 21.74 10.34
N ILE A 8 25.49 21.56 10.18
CA ILE A 8 24.70 22.29 9.19
C ILE A 8 24.40 23.70 9.73
N VAL A 9 24.94 24.71 9.07
CA VAL A 9 24.64 26.12 9.34
C VAL A 9 23.75 26.66 8.23
N MET A 10 22.54 27.08 8.60
CA MET A 10 21.57 27.63 7.65
C MET A 10 21.94 29.07 7.25
N PRO A 11 22.04 29.40 5.94
CA PRO A 11 22.47 30.73 5.49
C PRO A 11 21.54 31.87 5.93
N SER A 12 20.21 31.69 5.86
CA SER A 12 19.19 32.57 6.42
C SER A 12 17.81 31.91 6.35
N LYS A 13 17.03 31.95 7.45
CA LYS A 13 15.66 31.39 7.48
C LYS A 13 14.64 32.29 6.78
N SER A 14 14.82 33.62 6.86
CA SER A 14 13.85 34.62 6.41
C SER A 14 13.65 34.66 4.89
N PHE A 15 14.65 34.25 4.11
CA PHE A 15 14.56 34.20 2.64
C PHE A 15 14.11 32.84 2.09
N LEU A 16 14.11 31.80 2.93
CA LEU A 16 13.79 30.43 2.52
C LEU A 16 12.37 30.02 2.92
N LEU A 17 11.72 30.77 3.82
CA LEU A 17 10.32 30.60 4.21
C LEU A 17 9.53 31.85 3.86
N PHE A 18 8.62 31.70 2.89
CA PHE A 18 7.80 32.77 2.35
C PHE A 18 6.42 32.23 1.98
N TYR A 19 5.44 33.14 1.84
CA TYR A 19 4.13 32.78 1.32
C TYR A 19 4.22 32.54 -0.18
N LEU A 20 3.67 31.42 -0.64
CA LEU A 20 3.76 31.02 -2.04
C LEU A 20 3.08 32.03 -2.96
N ASP A 21 1.93 32.59 -2.56
CA ASP A 21 1.17 33.56 -3.35
C ASP A 21 2.01 34.81 -3.68
N ASP A 22 2.88 35.23 -2.75
CA ASP A 22 3.74 36.41 -2.93
C ASP A 22 4.95 36.13 -3.83
N SER A 23 5.32 34.86 -4.02
CA SER A 23 6.57 34.45 -4.67
C SER A 23 6.39 33.41 -5.78
N ILE A 24 5.16 33.21 -6.28
CA ILE A 24 4.82 32.14 -7.22
C ILE A 24 5.69 32.18 -8.49
N ASN A 25 5.87 33.37 -9.07
CA ASN A 25 6.68 33.55 -10.28
C ASN A 25 8.16 33.20 -10.05
N ALA A 26 8.70 33.53 -8.88
CA ALA A 26 10.08 33.20 -8.52
C ALA A 26 10.26 31.70 -8.32
N VAL A 27 9.28 31.03 -7.70
CA VAL A 27 9.26 29.57 -7.55
C VAL A 27 9.16 28.88 -8.90
N GLU A 28 8.25 29.32 -9.77
CA GLU A 28 8.11 28.77 -11.13
C GLU A 28 9.40 28.92 -11.94
N SER A 29 10.02 30.11 -11.92
CA SER A 29 11.32 30.34 -12.57
C SER A 29 12.39 29.40 -12.01
N PHE A 30 12.48 29.26 -10.69
CA PHE A 30 13.44 28.35 -10.07
C PHE A 30 13.22 26.89 -10.48
N LEU A 31 11.96 26.43 -10.51
CA LEU A 31 11.62 25.05 -10.89
C LEU A 31 11.91 24.77 -12.37
N ASN A 32 11.73 25.76 -13.26
CA ASN A 32 12.09 25.64 -14.68
C ASN A 32 13.61 25.59 -14.88
N ASP A 33 14.38 26.37 -14.11
CA ASP A 33 15.84 26.38 -14.18
C ASP A 33 16.48 25.14 -13.52
N LEU A 34 15.79 24.50 -12.57
CA LEU A 34 16.38 23.47 -11.70
C LEU A 34 16.99 22.28 -12.47
N PRO A 35 16.34 21.72 -13.51
CA PRO A 35 16.93 20.65 -14.32
C PRO A 35 18.22 21.10 -15.02
N GLU A 36 18.27 22.32 -15.57
CA GLU A 36 19.44 22.84 -16.27
C GLU A 36 20.62 23.06 -15.33
N ARG A 37 20.36 23.52 -14.10
CA ARG A 37 21.40 23.75 -13.08
C ARG A 37 22.17 22.49 -12.70
N PHE A 38 21.56 21.32 -12.81
CA PHE A 38 22.14 20.03 -12.43
C PHE A 38 22.27 19.05 -13.60
N ALA A 39 22.12 19.51 -14.86
CA ALA A 39 22.14 18.67 -16.05
C ALA A 39 23.44 17.88 -16.21
N ASP A 40 24.58 18.51 -15.88
CA ASP A 40 25.91 17.92 -15.98
C ASP A 40 26.40 17.33 -14.64
N ASN A 41 25.52 17.17 -13.64
CA ASN A 41 25.91 16.60 -12.35
C ASN A 41 26.20 15.10 -12.48
N THR A 42 27.45 14.71 -12.22
CA THR A 42 27.89 13.31 -12.21
C THR A 42 28.18 12.76 -10.82
N ASP A 43 27.94 13.51 -9.74
CA ASP A 43 28.21 13.05 -8.37
C ASP A 43 27.13 12.04 -7.93
N PRO A 44 27.49 10.76 -7.68
CA PRO A 44 26.53 9.75 -7.26
C PRO A 44 26.20 9.78 -5.77
N LYS A 45 26.90 10.62 -4.99
CA LYS A 45 26.81 10.63 -3.53
C LYS A 45 25.54 11.31 -3.05
N CYS A 46 25.03 10.89 -1.88
CA CYS A 46 23.84 11.46 -1.29
C CYS A 46 23.95 11.67 0.23
N ALA A 47 23.63 12.90 0.67
CA ALA A 47 23.68 13.31 2.06
C ALA A 47 22.28 13.44 2.71
N LEU A 48 21.43 12.41 2.57
CA LEU A 48 20.02 12.46 2.98
C LEU A 48 19.78 12.91 4.41
N GLY A 49 20.44 12.27 5.39
CA GLY A 49 20.22 12.60 6.80
C GLY A 49 20.61 14.04 7.12
N SER A 50 21.64 14.56 6.44
CA SER A 50 22.04 15.97 6.54
C SER A 50 20.97 16.89 5.91
N ALA A 51 20.47 16.56 4.73
CA ALA A 51 19.40 17.33 4.09
C ALA A 51 18.12 17.41 4.94
N ILE A 52 17.73 16.31 5.60
CA ILE A 52 16.58 16.30 6.52
C ILE A 52 16.84 17.18 7.74
N ILE A 53 18.06 17.16 8.32
CA ILE A 53 18.42 18.04 9.44
C ILE A 53 18.32 19.52 9.02
N ALA A 54 18.81 19.87 7.83
CA ALA A 54 18.70 21.23 7.29
C ALA A 54 17.24 21.67 7.15
N GLY A 55 16.40 20.81 6.56
CA GLY A 55 14.97 21.02 6.44
C GLY A 55 14.28 21.15 7.80
N PHE A 56 14.62 20.29 8.76
CA PHE A 56 14.13 20.34 10.13
C PHE A 56 14.45 21.70 10.76
N GLU A 57 15.70 22.14 10.72
CA GLU A 57 16.12 23.43 11.30
C GLU A 57 15.41 24.62 10.65
N LEU A 58 15.09 24.54 9.35
CA LEU A 58 14.34 25.58 8.65
C LEU A 58 12.95 25.77 9.26
N ILE A 59 12.19 24.68 9.43
CA ILE A 59 10.77 24.73 9.83
C ILE A 59 10.52 24.41 11.31
N ALA A 60 11.55 24.11 12.11
CA ALA A 60 11.42 23.70 13.53
C ALA A 60 10.63 24.67 14.42
N THR A 61 10.56 25.95 14.05
CA THR A 61 9.82 26.97 14.81
C THR A 61 8.32 26.95 14.55
N ILE A 62 7.89 26.47 13.36
CA ILE A 62 6.49 26.50 12.91
C ILE A 62 5.91 25.08 12.87
N GLY A 63 6.73 24.07 12.58
CA GLY A 63 6.29 22.72 12.24
C GLY A 63 5.91 22.60 10.76
N GLY A 64 5.33 21.46 10.37
CA GLY A 64 4.84 21.24 9.02
C GLY A 64 5.25 19.92 8.41
N ARG A 65 5.64 19.94 7.13
CA ARG A 65 5.89 18.73 6.34
C ARG A 65 7.12 18.91 5.46
N LEU A 66 8.08 18.00 5.58
CA LEU A 66 9.23 17.88 4.69
C LEU A 66 8.92 16.83 3.62
N THR A 67 8.93 17.23 2.35
CA THR A 67 8.78 16.33 1.22
C THR A 67 10.16 16.05 0.63
N VAL A 68 10.60 14.80 0.71
CA VAL A 68 11.95 14.39 0.32
C VAL A 68 11.88 13.49 -0.91
N PHE A 69 12.72 13.76 -1.90
CA PHE A 69 12.88 12.93 -3.09
C PHE A 69 14.26 12.27 -3.05
N GLN A 70 14.30 10.94 -3.15
CA GLN A 70 15.49 10.12 -2.99
C GLN A 70 15.62 9.14 -4.16
N THR A 71 16.83 8.94 -4.67
CA THR A 71 17.08 8.07 -5.83
C THR A 71 18.18 7.03 -5.61
N VAL A 72 19.06 7.24 -4.62
CA VAL A 72 20.25 6.40 -4.37
C VAL A 72 20.44 6.11 -2.88
N LEU A 73 21.42 5.29 -2.51
CA LEU A 73 21.78 5.07 -1.10
C LEU A 73 22.36 6.37 -0.49
N PRO A 74 21.92 6.80 0.70
CA PRO A 74 22.60 7.89 1.40
C PRO A 74 23.94 7.42 1.98
N ASP A 75 25.05 7.86 1.39
CA ASP A 75 26.40 7.33 1.65
C ASP A 75 27.36 8.35 2.28
N ILE A 76 26.94 9.61 2.41
CA ILE A 76 27.76 10.68 3.01
C ILE A 76 27.00 11.50 4.05
N GLY A 77 27.75 12.16 4.95
CA GLY A 77 27.19 13.04 5.97
C GLY A 77 26.49 12.30 7.12
N ASN A 78 25.67 13.02 7.87
CA ASN A 78 24.91 12.46 8.99
C ASN A 78 23.95 11.36 8.51
N GLY A 79 23.99 10.19 9.17
CA GLY A 79 23.13 9.06 8.82
C GLY A 79 23.54 8.31 7.55
N SER A 80 24.81 8.42 7.13
CA SER A 80 25.38 7.66 6.01
C SER A 80 25.27 6.15 6.25
N LEU A 81 24.94 5.42 5.19
CA LEU A 81 24.74 3.98 5.16
C LEU A 81 25.70 3.32 4.18
N THR A 82 25.92 2.02 4.38
CA THR A 82 26.63 1.16 3.44
C THR A 82 25.66 0.13 2.87
N SER A 83 25.89 -0.28 1.62
CA SER A 83 25.07 -1.33 1.03
C SER A 83 25.24 -2.62 1.81
N ARG A 84 24.14 -3.15 2.33
CA ARG A 84 24.09 -4.40 3.10
C ARG A 84 23.24 -5.48 2.46
N GLU A 85 22.58 -5.18 1.34
CA GLU A 85 21.86 -6.17 0.55
C GLU A 85 22.86 -7.02 -0.25
N ASP A 86 22.80 -8.35 -0.09
CA ASP A 86 23.44 -9.31 -0.98
C ASP A 86 22.43 -9.83 -2.01
N PRO A 87 22.60 -9.51 -3.32
CA PRO A 87 21.73 -10.00 -4.38
C PRO A 87 21.54 -11.52 -4.42
N ASN A 88 22.54 -12.29 -3.98
CA ASN A 88 22.50 -13.76 -4.01
C ASN A 88 21.59 -14.35 -2.93
N LEU A 89 21.32 -13.60 -1.87
CA LEU A 89 20.49 -14.03 -0.74
C LEU A 89 19.02 -13.63 -0.90
N ARG A 90 18.64 -12.91 -1.97
CA ARG A 90 17.26 -12.41 -2.18
C ARG A 90 16.18 -13.49 -2.25
N ALA A 91 16.55 -14.70 -2.67
CA ALA A 91 15.64 -15.85 -2.77
C ALA A 91 15.63 -16.74 -1.52
N ALA A 92 16.42 -16.41 -0.49
CA ALA A 92 16.46 -17.19 0.75
C ALA A 92 15.08 -17.22 1.44
N LYS A 93 14.82 -18.29 2.20
CA LYS A 93 13.60 -18.40 3.02
C LYS A 93 13.58 -17.37 4.15
N GLU A 94 14.75 -17.09 4.72
CA GLU A 94 14.93 -16.04 5.72
C GLU A 94 15.51 -14.80 5.05
N VAL A 95 14.80 -13.69 5.20
CA VAL A 95 15.21 -12.39 4.68
C VAL A 95 15.94 -11.64 5.78
N THR A 96 17.20 -11.31 5.53
CA THR A 96 18.05 -10.53 6.43
C THR A 96 17.84 -9.01 6.22
N ASN A 97 18.40 -8.19 7.12
CA ASN A 97 18.38 -6.72 7.01
C ASN A 97 16.99 -6.07 7.00
N MET A 98 15.98 -6.72 7.59
CA MET A 98 14.63 -6.15 7.71
C MET A 98 14.52 -5.02 8.75
N SER A 99 15.45 -4.99 9.72
CA SER A 99 15.54 -3.94 10.73
C SER A 99 16.51 -2.84 10.29
N ALA A 100 16.28 -1.63 10.79
CA ALA A 100 17.18 -0.50 10.61
C ALA A 100 18.63 -0.83 11.03
N ALA A 101 19.60 -0.36 10.25
CA ALA A 101 21.02 -0.53 10.56
C ALA A 101 21.51 0.40 11.67
N SER A 102 20.80 1.50 11.93
CA SER A 102 21.13 2.47 12.97
C SER A 102 19.89 3.18 13.50
N ASP A 103 19.96 3.67 14.74
CA ASP A 103 18.88 4.46 15.36
C ASP A 103 18.87 5.92 14.91
N PHE A 104 19.76 6.36 14.00
CA PHE A 104 19.88 7.76 13.60
C PHE A 104 18.55 8.33 13.08
N TYR A 105 17.93 7.66 12.10
CA TYR A 105 16.70 8.12 11.46
C TYR A 105 15.51 8.09 12.42
N LYS A 106 15.46 7.10 13.32
CA LYS A 106 14.48 7.04 14.40
C LYS A 106 14.62 8.21 15.37
N ASN A 107 15.83 8.49 15.84
CA ASN A 107 16.11 9.63 16.74
C ASN A 107 15.81 10.98 16.08
N LEU A 108 16.10 11.12 14.79
CA LEU A 108 15.72 12.30 14.01
C LEU A 108 14.20 12.44 13.90
N ALA A 109 13.47 11.35 13.74
CA ALA A 109 12.01 11.34 13.72
C ALA A 109 11.41 11.84 15.04
N LEU A 110 11.99 11.44 16.18
CA LEU A 110 11.53 11.89 17.50
C LEU A 110 11.65 13.41 17.64
N LYS A 111 12.79 13.99 17.21
CA LYS A 111 12.97 15.45 17.16
C LYS A 111 11.94 16.11 16.24
N CYS A 112 11.68 15.53 15.07
CA CYS A 112 10.66 16.04 14.14
C CYS A 112 9.28 16.06 14.81
N THR A 113 8.88 14.98 15.47
CA THR A 113 7.58 14.86 16.15
C THR A 113 7.45 15.83 17.33
N GLU A 114 8.52 16.14 18.06
CA GLU A 114 8.51 17.19 19.09
C GLU A 114 8.14 18.57 18.51
N ARG A 115 8.61 18.86 17.29
CA ARG A 115 8.34 20.11 16.55
C ARG A 115 7.16 20.00 15.58
N MET A 116 6.35 18.94 15.65
CA MET A 116 5.19 18.73 14.78
C MET A 116 5.54 18.72 13.29
N ILE A 117 6.71 18.15 12.96
CA ILE A 117 7.20 17.96 11.60
C ILE A 117 6.97 16.51 11.19
N ALA A 118 6.39 16.32 10.01
CA ALA A 118 6.34 15.03 9.35
C ALA A 118 7.30 15.00 8.17
N VAL A 119 7.92 13.85 7.92
CA VAL A 119 8.80 13.63 6.77
C VAL A 119 8.13 12.62 5.84
N ASP A 120 7.83 13.02 4.61
CA ASP A 120 7.37 12.13 3.55
C ASP A 120 8.51 11.85 2.56
N LEU A 121 8.59 10.61 2.08
CA LEU A 121 9.68 10.17 1.22
C LEU A 121 9.15 9.63 -0.10
N PHE A 122 9.59 10.23 -1.20
CA PHE A 122 9.42 9.74 -2.56
C PHE A 122 10.72 9.08 -3.00
N VAL A 123 10.70 7.77 -3.22
CA VAL A 123 11.84 7.02 -3.72
C VAL A 123 11.61 6.66 -5.18
N LEU A 124 12.47 7.21 -6.03
CA LEU A 124 12.37 7.15 -7.49
C LEU A 124 13.56 6.34 -8.03
N GLY A 125 13.27 5.29 -8.79
CA GLY A 125 14.28 4.44 -9.41
C GLY A 125 14.44 3.09 -8.70
N ASP A 126 15.43 2.32 -9.15
CA ASP A 126 15.59 0.91 -8.74
C ASP A 126 16.95 0.62 -8.06
N SER A 127 17.71 1.68 -7.79
CA SER A 127 18.90 1.64 -6.96
C SER A 127 18.53 1.33 -5.50
N TYR A 128 19.40 0.60 -4.81
CA TYR A 128 19.22 0.27 -3.40
C TYR A 128 19.37 1.54 -2.54
N VAL A 129 18.39 1.79 -1.67
CA VAL A 129 18.32 2.97 -0.76
C VAL A 129 18.38 2.56 0.72
N ASP A 130 18.18 1.27 1.01
CA ASP A 130 17.97 0.76 2.37
C ASP A 130 16.75 1.38 3.06
N LEU A 131 15.57 1.15 2.47
CA LEU A 131 14.30 1.63 3.00
C LEU A 131 14.04 1.16 4.43
N SER A 132 14.58 0.00 4.83
CA SER A 132 14.40 -0.50 6.19
C SER A 132 15.07 0.39 7.25
N THR A 133 16.12 1.13 6.89
CA THR A 133 16.77 2.11 7.79
C THR A 133 16.18 3.51 7.60
N VAL A 134 16.07 3.97 6.34
CA VAL A 134 15.70 5.37 6.05
C VAL A 134 14.24 5.65 6.44
N CYS A 135 13.32 4.70 6.24
CA CYS A 135 11.89 4.93 6.47
C CYS A 135 11.49 5.03 7.94
N ASP A 136 12.41 4.81 8.90
CA ASP A 136 12.15 5.09 10.30
C ASP A 136 11.82 6.57 10.52
N VAL A 137 12.53 7.48 9.84
CA VAL A 137 12.24 8.92 9.95
C VAL A 137 10.83 9.25 9.49
N VAL A 138 10.36 8.57 8.46
CA VAL A 138 9.02 8.74 7.89
C VAL A 138 7.97 8.15 8.83
N THR A 139 8.17 6.91 9.27
CA THR A 139 7.22 6.16 10.09
C THR A 139 6.95 6.86 11.42
N TYR A 140 8.01 7.20 12.16
CA TYR A 140 7.87 7.77 13.50
C TYR A 140 7.54 9.27 13.49
N SER A 141 7.72 9.96 12.36
CA SER A 141 7.25 11.34 12.16
C SER A 141 5.85 11.44 11.54
N SER A 142 5.13 10.31 11.41
CA SER A 142 3.77 10.24 10.85
C SER A 142 3.65 10.55 9.35
N GLY A 143 4.73 10.41 8.59
CA GLY A 143 4.74 10.57 7.14
C GLY A 143 4.37 9.30 6.37
N SER A 144 4.56 9.35 5.05
CA SER A 144 4.28 8.27 4.10
C SER A 144 5.44 8.06 3.13
N VAL A 145 5.62 6.80 2.71
CA VAL A 145 6.64 6.40 1.72
C VAL A 145 5.95 6.10 0.39
N TYR A 146 6.45 6.72 -0.67
CA TYR A 146 6.01 6.52 -2.04
C TYR A 146 7.17 5.94 -2.84
N TYR A 147 7.04 4.69 -3.27
CA TYR A 147 8.09 3.98 -4.03
C TYR A 147 7.68 3.77 -5.48
N TYR A 148 8.58 4.13 -6.40
CA TYR A 148 8.42 4.02 -7.85
C TYR A 148 9.65 3.29 -8.43
N PRO A 149 9.62 1.95 -8.43
CA PRO A 149 10.73 1.17 -8.96
C PRO A 149 10.84 1.31 -10.47
N ASN A 150 12.06 1.29 -11.01
CA ASN A 150 12.32 1.50 -12.45
C ASN A 150 11.70 2.80 -12.99
N PHE A 151 11.67 3.85 -12.17
CA PHE A 151 11.19 5.16 -12.60
C PHE A 151 12.13 5.74 -13.67
N ASP A 152 11.58 5.97 -14.85
CA ASP A 152 12.27 6.64 -15.95
C ASP A 152 11.22 7.25 -16.88
N ALA A 153 11.39 8.52 -17.24
CA ALA A 153 10.38 9.27 -17.98
C ALA A 153 10.19 8.75 -19.42
N CYS A 154 11.23 8.15 -20.01
CA CYS A 154 11.24 7.74 -21.42
C CYS A 154 10.90 6.25 -21.58
N SER A 155 11.54 5.40 -20.80
CA SER A 155 11.44 3.94 -20.88
C SER A 155 10.31 3.36 -20.04
N ASN A 156 9.81 4.10 -19.04
CA ASN A 156 8.72 3.65 -18.18
C ASN A 156 7.63 4.73 -17.96
N PRO A 157 6.87 5.07 -19.00
CA PRO A 157 5.81 6.08 -18.91
C PRO A 157 4.70 5.71 -17.92
N MET A 158 4.53 4.42 -17.58
CA MET A 158 3.54 3.97 -16.59
C MET A 158 3.86 4.48 -15.18
N GLU A 159 5.10 4.29 -14.74
CA GLU A 159 5.52 4.78 -13.43
C GLU A 159 5.54 6.29 -13.38
N MET A 160 5.89 6.95 -14.49
CA MET A 160 5.83 8.41 -14.59
C MET A 160 4.41 8.94 -14.38
N GLU A 161 3.39 8.37 -15.06
CA GLU A 161 2.01 8.82 -14.89
C GLU A 161 1.47 8.48 -13.49
N ARG A 162 1.87 7.33 -12.92
CA ARG A 162 1.55 7.00 -11.53
C ARG A 162 2.11 8.03 -10.56
N PHE A 163 3.40 8.35 -10.68
CA PHE A 163 4.07 9.36 -9.87
C PHE A 163 3.39 10.72 -10.02
N ARG A 164 3.07 11.14 -11.24
CA ARG A 164 2.40 12.41 -11.51
C ARG A 164 1.03 12.49 -10.85
N SER A 165 0.25 11.40 -10.93
CA SER A 165 -1.06 11.29 -10.30
C SER A 165 -0.96 11.33 -8.77
N ASP A 166 -0.10 10.48 -8.19
CA ASP A 166 0.12 10.38 -6.75
C ASP A 166 0.65 11.71 -6.17
N LEU A 167 1.63 12.34 -6.82
CA LEU A 167 2.18 13.64 -6.40
C LEU A 167 1.12 14.75 -6.50
N GLY A 168 0.35 14.77 -7.59
CA GLY A 168 -0.76 15.69 -7.75
C GLY A 168 -1.80 15.56 -6.62
N ARG A 169 -2.15 14.32 -6.26
CA ARG A 169 -3.02 14.03 -5.11
C ARG A 169 -2.36 14.46 -3.79
N TYR A 170 -1.08 14.15 -3.59
CA TYR A 170 -0.31 14.49 -2.39
C TYR A 170 -0.25 15.99 -2.08
N LEU A 171 -0.14 16.82 -3.13
CA LEU A 171 -0.10 18.28 -3.02
C LEU A 171 -1.48 18.90 -2.79
N ARG A 172 -2.55 18.36 -3.40
CA ARG A 172 -3.91 18.94 -3.36
C ARG A 172 -4.80 18.38 -2.26
N ARG A 173 -4.49 17.21 -1.71
CA ARG A 173 -5.31 16.57 -0.67
C ARG A 173 -5.39 17.42 0.59
N LYS A 174 -6.49 17.27 1.31
CA LYS A 174 -6.63 17.85 2.66
C LYS A 174 -5.60 17.23 3.59
N ILE A 175 -4.98 18.06 4.42
CA ILE A 175 -4.04 17.66 5.46
C ILE A 175 -4.40 18.37 6.77
N GLY A 176 -4.28 17.65 7.88
CA GLY A 176 -4.33 18.20 9.23
C GLY A 176 -2.95 18.14 9.87
N PHE A 177 -2.63 19.12 10.71
CA PHE A 177 -1.37 19.25 11.43
C PHE A 177 -1.57 19.14 12.94
N GLU A 178 -0.49 18.87 13.67
CA GLU A 178 -0.46 18.85 15.14
C GLU A 178 -1.57 17.98 15.74
N ALA A 179 -1.74 16.80 15.12
CA ALA A 179 -2.86 15.95 15.38
C ALA A 179 -2.60 15.05 16.59
N VAL A 180 -3.66 14.82 17.37
CA VAL A 180 -3.66 13.85 18.46
C VAL A 180 -4.91 13.00 18.32
N MET A 181 -4.72 11.70 18.19
CA MET A 181 -5.77 10.71 18.15
C MET A 181 -5.90 10.05 19.52
N ARG A 182 -7.13 9.99 20.03
CA ARG A 182 -7.47 9.29 21.28
C ARG A 182 -8.62 8.33 21.05
N ILE A 183 -8.46 7.12 21.58
CA ILE A 183 -9.51 6.09 21.56
C ILE A 183 -10.13 6.02 22.95
N ARG A 184 -11.46 6.06 22.99
CA ARG A 184 -12.28 5.84 24.19
C ARG A 184 -13.12 4.59 23.96
N LEU A 185 -13.19 3.76 24.98
CA LEU A 185 -13.83 2.46 24.94
C LEU A 185 -14.82 2.37 26.09
N SER A 186 -15.89 1.59 25.91
CA SER A 186 -16.74 1.13 27.01
C SER A 186 -15.93 0.33 28.04
N TYR A 187 -16.51 0.16 29.24
CA TYR A 187 -15.97 -0.71 30.27
C TYR A 187 -15.74 -2.15 29.75
N GLY A 188 -14.71 -2.82 30.25
CA GLY A 188 -14.31 -4.17 29.83
C GLY A 188 -13.45 -4.23 28.57
N LEU A 189 -13.19 -3.11 27.92
CA LEU A 189 -12.32 -3.00 26.75
C LEU A 189 -11.09 -2.14 27.02
N SER A 190 -9.93 -2.58 26.54
CA SER A 190 -8.71 -1.76 26.48
C SER A 190 -8.03 -1.85 25.12
N VAL A 191 -7.11 -0.93 24.83
CA VAL A 191 -6.27 -1.05 23.64
C VAL A 191 -5.05 -1.90 23.96
N HIS A 192 -4.91 -3.01 23.22
CA HIS A 192 -3.70 -3.83 23.24
C HIS A 192 -2.57 -3.19 22.44
N SER A 193 -2.85 -2.80 21.20
CA SER A 193 -1.83 -2.26 20.29
C SER A 193 -2.41 -1.33 19.24
N PHE A 194 -1.61 -0.34 18.85
CA PHE A 194 -1.88 0.55 17.73
C PHE A 194 -0.95 0.21 16.56
N PHE A 195 -1.47 0.28 15.34
CA PHE A 195 -0.72 0.05 14.11
C PHE A 195 -0.91 1.20 13.12
N GLY A 196 0.20 1.69 12.57
CA GLY A 196 0.24 2.80 11.62
C GLY A 196 1.52 3.63 11.76
N ASN A 197 1.53 4.82 11.17
CA ASN A 197 2.63 5.78 11.26
C ASN A 197 2.25 6.89 12.23
N PHE A 198 2.81 6.85 13.43
CA PHE A 198 2.59 7.82 14.50
C PHE A 198 3.65 7.64 15.58
N PHE A 199 3.63 8.55 16.56
CA PHE A 199 4.33 8.37 17.82
C PHE A 199 3.33 8.05 18.93
N VAL A 200 3.52 6.95 19.66
CA VAL A 200 2.63 6.57 20.78
C VAL A 200 3.04 7.37 22.02
N CYS A 201 2.11 8.14 22.58
CA CYS A 201 2.34 8.87 23.83
C CYS A 201 1.88 8.08 25.06
N SER A 202 0.76 7.36 24.94
CA SER A 202 0.24 6.47 25.96
C SER A 202 -0.60 5.36 25.33
N SER A 203 -1.02 4.36 26.10
CA SER A 203 -1.71 3.16 25.60
C SER A 203 -2.94 3.44 24.75
N ASN A 204 -3.62 4.59 24.91
CA ASN A 204 -4.84 4.96 24.17
C ASN A 204 -4.68 6.26 23.34
N MET A 205 -3.46 6.76 23.16
CA MET A 205 -3.19 8.07 22.56
C MET A 205 -1.99 8.05 21.61
N ALA A 206 -2.25 8.44 20.36
CA ALA A 206 -1.24 8.57 19.32
C ALA A 206 -1.07 10.05 18.92
N LYS A 207 0.18 10.50 18.87
CA LYS A 207 0.59 11.81 18.35
C LYS A 207 0.96 11.67 16.88
N LEU A 208 0.42 12.58 16.09
CA LEU A 208 0.48 12.60 14.64
C LEU A 208 0.96 13.98 14.20
N SER A 209 2.18 14.12 13.68
CA SER A 209 2.65 15.42 13.16
C SER A 209 1.74 15.94 12.04
N ASN A 210 1.26 15.03 11.19
CA ASN A 210 0.20 15.28 10.24
C ASN A 210 -0.81 14.11 10.17
N VAL A 211 -1.98 14.39 9.61
CA VAL A 211 -3.02 13.41 9.28
C VAL A 211 -3.60 13.71 7.92
N ASN A 212 -3.92 12.67 7.15
CA ASN A 212 -4.39 12.80 5.78
C ASN A 212 -5.47 11.73 5.49
N PRO A 213 -6.33 11.94 4.48
CA PRO A 213 -7.43 11.04 4.16
C PRO A 213 -7.00 9.72 3.50
N ASP A 214 -5.73 9.59 3.10
CA ASP A 214 -5.23 8.42 2.36
C ASP A 214 -4.47 7.44 3.29
N SER A 215 -4.47 7.70 4.60
CA SER A 215 -3.87 6.84 5.62
C SER A 215 -4.95 6.24 6.51
N ALA A 216 -4.77 4.96 6.86
CA ALA A 216 -5.61 4.23 7.80
C ALA A 216 -4.78 3.68 8.96
N PHE A 217 -5.42 3.57 10.12
CA PHE A 217 -4.82 3.07 11.36
C PHE A 217 -5.49 1.76 11.77
N GLY A 218 -4.74 0.89 12.43
CA GLY A 218 -5.24 -0.35 13.04
C GLY A 218 -5.16 -0.26 14.56
N VAL A 219 -6.14 -0.83 15.24
CA VAL A 219 -6.19 -0.86 16.70
C VAL A 219 -6.66 -2.24 17.10
N LEU A 220 -5.82 -2.97 17.83
CA LEU A 220 -6.19 -4.24 18.44
C LEU A 220 -6.70 -3.96 19.86
N LEU A 221 -7.89 -4.46 20.16
CA LEU A 221 -8.55 -4.31 21.46
C LEU A 221 -8.46 -5.61 22.24
N ASN A 222 -8.39 -5.50 23.56
CA ASN A 222 -8.56 -6.61 24.50
C ASN A 222 -9.96 -6.58 25.12
N LEU A 223 -10.42 -7.76 25.50
CA LEU A 223 -11.54 -7.98 26.40
C LEU A 223 -10.97 -8.30 27.78
N ASP A 224 -10.90 -7.30 28.66
CA ASP A 224 -10.25 -7.43 29.97
C ASP A 224 -11.22 -7.98 31.04
N ASP A 225 -12.50 -7.64 30.92
CA ASP A 225 -13.57 -8.07 31.83
C ASP A 225 -14.76 -8.61 31.04
N ASN A 226 -15.65 -9.34 31.73
CA ASN A 226 -16.94 -9.72 31.18
C ASN A 226 -17.78 -8.47 30.86
N ILE A 227 -18.36 -8.45 29.66
CA ILE A 227 -19.21 -7.35 29.20
C ILE A 227 -20.66 -7.77 29.38
N ASP A 228 -21.28 -7.32 30.47
CA ASP A 228 -22.70 -7.60 30.75
C ASP A 228 -23.65 -6.68 29.98
N GLN A 229 -23.14 -5.59 29.40
CA GLN A 229 -23.95 -4.65 28.63
C GLN A 229 -24.26 -5.21 27.24
N PRO A 230 -25.47 -4.97 26.69
CA PRO A 230 -25.87 -5.47 25.37
C PRO A 230 -25.12 -4.80 24.22
N VAL A 231 -24.43 -3.68 24.49
CA VAL A 231 -23.73 -2.87 23.49
C VAL A 231 -22.44 -2.31 24.10
N VAL A 232 -21.37 -2.36 23.32
CA VAL A 232 -20.13 -1.61 23.57
C VAL A 232 -19.96 -0.48 22.58
N CYS A 233 -19.34 0.61 23.05
CA CYS A 233 -19.09 1.80 22.26
C CYS A 233 -17.59 1.99 22.10
N ILE A 234 -17.16 2.25 20.87
CA ILE A 234 -15.80 2.63 20.53
C ILE A 234 -15.86 4.01 19.91
N GLN A 235 -15.10 4.96 20.47
CA GLN A 235 -15.02 6.31 19.97
C GLN A 235 -13.58 6.70 19.67
N ALA A 236 -13.31 7.00 18.40
CA ALA A 236 -12.06 7.61 17.96
C ALA A 236 -12.26 9.11 17.82
N ALA A 237 -11.44 9.90 18.51
CA ALA A 237 -11.44 11.36 18.41
C ALA A 237 -10.06 11.84 17.94
N VAL A 238 -10.03 12.61 16.86
CA VAL A 238 -8.82 13.24 16.31
C VAL A 238 -8.95 14.75 16.46
N LEU A 239 -8.13 15.34 17.31
CA LEU A 239 -7.94 16.78 17.43
C LEU A 239 -6.82 17.20 16.47
N TYR A 240 -7.05 18.16 15.57
CA TYR A 240 -6.05 18.60 14.60
C TYR A 240 -6.23 20.06 14.18
N SER A 241 -5.19 20.66 13.63
CA SER A 241 -5.19 22.00 13.03
C SER A 241 -5.33 21.86 11.51
N THR A 242 -6.29 22.55 10.89
CA THR A 242 -6.41 22.58 9.42
C THR A 242 -5.32 23.46 8.81
N CYS A 243 -5.09 23.35 7.49
CA CYS A 243 -4.20 24.26 6.75
C CYS A 243 -4.61 25.74 6.80
N HIS A 244 -5.84 26.05 7.23
CA HIS A 244 -6.33 27.43 7.40
C HIS A 244 -6.22 27.92 8.85
N GLY A 245 -5.44 27.23 9.71
CA GLY A 245 -5.23 27.62 11.11
C GLY A 245 -6.38 27.30 12.08
N GLN A 246 -7.44 26.62 11.62
CA GLN A 246 -8.56 26.26 12.49
C GLN A 246 -8.30 24.97 13.26
N ARG A 247 -8.45 25.00 14.59
CA ARG A 247 -8.40 23.80 15.45
C ARG A 247 -9.76 23.09 15.42
N ARG A 248 -9.78 21.81 15.02
CA ARG A 248 -11.00 21.01 14.87
C ARG A 248 -10.87 19.66 15.58
N ILE A 249 -12.01 19.12 15.99
CA ILE A 249 -12.11 17.74 16.48
C ILE A 249 -13.00 16.96 15.52
N ARG A 250 -12.50 15.83 15.02
CA ARG A 250 -13.30 14.84 14.30
C ARG A 250 -13.56 13.65 15.22
N VAL A 251 -14.82 13.26 15.36
CA VAL A 251 -15.25 12.17 16.24
C VAL A 251 -15.99 11.13 15.43
N HIS A 252 -15.55 9.88 15.50
CA HIS A 252 -16.26 8.73 14.97
C HIS A 252 -16.65 7.85 16.16
N THR A 253 -17.93 7.50 16.26
CA THR A 253 -18.43 6.58 17.28
C THR A 253 -19.12 5.42 16.59
N ILE A 254 -18.74 4.21 16.97
CA ILE A 254 -19.42 2.98 16.58
C ILE A 254 -19.93 2.28 17.84
N CYS A 255 -21.13 1.73 17.75
CA CYS A 255 -21.75 0.93 18.79
C CYS A 255 -21.94 -0.48 18.24
N LEU A 256 -21.41 -1.48 18.95
CA LEU A 256 -21.45 -2.88 18.53
C LEU A 256 -22.25 -3.69 19.56
N PRO A 257 -23.19 -4.55 19.12
CA PRO A 257 -23.88 -5.45 20.02
C PRO A 257 -22.91 -6.51 20.58
N THR A 258 -23.16 -6.94 21.80
CA THR A 258 -22.42 -8.04 22.44
C THR A 258 -23.18 -9.35 22.26
N SER A 259 -22.45 -10.46 22.23
CA SER A 259 -23.03 -11.80 22.17
C SER A 259 -22.08 -12.81 22.78
N GLU A 260 -22.64 -13.81 23.46
CA GLU A 260 -21.93 -15.00 23.93
C GLU A 260 -21.89 -16.11 22.87
N SER A 261 -22.67 -15.98 21.79
CA SER A 261 -22.76 -16.96 20.72
C SER A 261 -21.65 -16.77 19.70
N ILE A 262 -20.73 -17.72 19.64
CA ILE A 262 -19.67 -17.77 18.62
C ILE A 262 -20.27 -17.69 17.20
N LEU A 263 -21.41 -18.34 16.95
CA LEU A 263 -22.06 -18.32 15.64
C LEU A 263 -22.52 -16.91 15.25
N GLU A 264 -23.07 -16.13 16.19
CA GLU A 264 -23.47 -14.74 15.95
C GLU A 264 -22.26 -13.85 15.69
N ILE A 265 -21.18 -14.01 16.48
CA ILE A 265 -19.91 -13.28 16.29
C ILE A 265 -19.34 -13.54 14.89
N HIS A 266 -19.30 -14.81 14.47
CA HIS A 266 -18.82 -15.19 13.14
C HIS A 266 -19.71 -14.68 12.00
N ASN A 267 -21.00 -14.51 12.23
CA ASN A 267 -21.93 -13.94 11.26
C ASN A 267 -21.93 -12.41 11.24
N ALA A 268 -21.38 -11.75 12.27
CA ALA A 268 -21.19 -10.31 12.33
C ALA A 268 -19.78 -9.86 11.88
N ALA A 269 -18.87 -10.80 11.63
CA ALA A 269 -17.47 -10.50 11.31
C ALA A 269 -17.31 -9.70 10.00
N ASP A 270 -16.56 -8.58 10.09
CA ASP A 270 -16.11 -7.79 8.94
C ASP A 270 -14.75 -8.32 8.45
N LEU A 271 -14.80 -9.14 7.41
CA LEU A 271 -13.60 -9.79 6.88
C LEU A 271 -12.55 -8.78 6.37
N PRO A 272 -12.88 -7.76 5.56
CA PRO A 272 -11.91 -6.73 5.17
C PRO A 272 -11.17 -6.07 6.34
N ALA A 273 -11.87 -5.75 7.43
CA ALA A 273 -11.24 -5.18 8.62
C ALA A 273 -10.28 -6.17 9.29
N ILE A 274 -10.66 -7.45 9.38
CA ILE A 274 -9.82 -8.53 9.94
C ILE A 274 -8.54 -8.69 9.11
N ILE A 275 -8.65 -8.76 7.78
CA ILE A 275 -7.48 -8.88 6.88
C ILE A 275 -6.54 -7.68 7.05
N ALA A 276 -7.09 -6.47 7.14
CA ALA A 276 -6.29 -5.27 7.33
C ALA A 276 -5.58 -5.22 8.69
N LEU A 277 -6.18 -5.77 9.74
CA LEU A 277 -5.53 -5.82 11.05
C LEU A 277 -4.44 -6.89 11.08
N ILE A 278 -4.71 -8.09 10.54
CA ILE A 278 -3.73 -9.18 10.45
C ILE A 278 -2.51 -8.77 9.62
N SER A 279 -2.71 -8.13 8.47
CA SER A 279 -1.59 -7.68 7.64
C SER A 279 -0.70 -6.67 8.36
N ARG A 280 -1.29 -5.73 9.10
CA ARG A 280 -0.56 -4.75 9.92
C ARG A 280 0.20 -5.39 11.08
N MET A 281 -0.41 -6.37 11.77
CA MET A 281 0.25 -7.15 12.81
C MET A 281 1.44 -7.94 12.26
N ALA A 282 1.27 -8.55 11.07
CA ALA A 282 2.34 -9.30 10.39
C ALA A 282 3.50 -8.38 10.00
N VAL A 283 3.21 -7.18 9.47
CA VAL A 283 4.24 -6.16 9.17
C VAL A 283 4.97 -5.73 10.44
N ASP A 284 4.24 -5.40 11.50
CA ASP A 284 4.82 -4.91 12.75
C ASP A 284 5.76 -5.95 13.37
N ARG A 285 5.34 -7.23 13.33
CA ARG A 285 6.15 -8.36 13.77
C ARG A 285 7.47 -8.46 13.02
N CYS A 286 7.45 -8.29 11.70
CA CYS A 286 8.65 -8.39 10.86
C CYS A 286 9.60 -7.19 11.00
N LEU A 287 9.07 -5.96 11.08
CA LEU A 287 9.90 -4.76 11.03
C LEU A 287 10.37 -4.29 12.41
N TYR A 288 9.57 -4.47 13.47
CA TYR A 288 9.81 -3.81 14.76
C TYR A 288 9.92 -4.77 15.94
N GLN A 289 9.41 -6.01 15.83
CA GLN A 289 9.45 -6.99 16.94
C GLN A 289 10.52 -8.08 16.76
N GLN A 290 11.50 -7.87 15.88
CA GLN A 290 12.55 -8.86 15.55
C GLN A 290 12.01 -10.24 15.10
N GLY A 291 10.79 -10.29 14.60
CA GLY A 291 10.20 -11.53 14.08
C GLY A 291 10.64 -11.83 12.65
N THR A 292 10.64 -13.11 12.28
CA THR A 292 10.92 -13.52 10.89
C THR A 292 9.66 -13.48 10.04
N ILE A 293 9.84 -13.43 8.71
CA ILE A 293 8.72 -13.57 7.75
C ILE A 293 8.01 -14.91 7.95
N GLN A 294 8.74 -15.99 8.23
CA GLN A 294 8.16 -17.30 8.48
C GLN A 294 7.19 -17.29 9.66
N MET A 295 7.57 -16.66 10.78
CA MET A 295 6.69 -16.53 11.95
C MET A 295 5.43 -15.72 11.61
N ALA A 296 5.54 -14.66 10.82
CA ALA A 296 4.39 -13.86 10.40
C ALA A 296 3.44 -14.65 9.49
N ARG A 297 3.98 -15.49 8.59
CA ARG A 297 3.21 -16.38 7.72
C ARG A 297 2.45 -17.43 8.53
N GLU A 298 3.14 -18.13 9.44
CA GLU A 298 2.54 -19.14 10.32
C GLU A 298 1.44 -18.54 11.19
N ALA A 299 1.67 -17.37 11.79
CA ALA A 299 0.65 -16.68 12.58
C ALA A 299 -0.59 -16.32 11.75
N SER A 300 -0.39 -15.87 10.50
CA SER A 300 -1.50 -15.53 9.59
C SER A 300 -2.32 -16.76 9.21
N VAL A 301 -1.66 -17.90 8.97
CA VAL A 301 -2.31 -19.19 8.69
C VAL A 301 -3.06 -19.70 9.93
N ASN A 302 -2.43 -19.64 11.10
CA ASN A 302 -3.04 -20.07 12.37
C ASN A 302 -4.31 -19.26 12.69
N ALA A 303 -4.35 -17.96 12.38
CA ALA A 303 -5.56 -17.16 12.53
C ALA A 303 -6.75 -17.73 11.73
N VAL A 304 -6.52 -18.27 10.53
CA VAL A 304 -7.57 -18.94 9.73
C VAL A 304 -7.96 -20.27 10.36
N ILE A 305 -6.97 -21.09 10.73
CA ILE A 305 -7.20 -22.41 11.35
C ILE A 305 -8.03 -22.27 12.61
N ASP A 306 -7.64 -21.37 13.51
CA ASP A 306 -8.30 -21.15 14.80
C ASP A 306 -9.72 -20.60 14.61
N CYS A 307 -9.91 -19.69 13.65
CA CYS A 307 -11.22 -19.16 13.29
C CYS A 307 -12.16 -20.27 12.77
N LEU A 308 -11.71 -21.07 11.80
CA LEU A 308 -12.52 -22.16 11.24
C LEU A 308 -12.79 -23.27 12.26
N TYR A 309 -11.81 -23.59 13.10
CA TYR A 309 -11.95 -24.56 14.17
C TYR A 309 -12.99 -24.11 15.21
N ALA A 310 -12.93 -22.85 15.65
CA ALA A 310 -13.90 -22.30 16.60
C ALA A 310 -15.34 -22.36 16.04
N PHE A 311 -15.53 -22.03 14.76
CA PHE A 311 -16.84 -22.11 14.11
C PHE A 311 -17.35 -23.55 14.01
N ARG A 312 -16.49 -24.50 13.64
CA ARG A 312 -16.83 -25.93 13.58
C ARG A 312 -17.28 -26.45 14.94
N SER A 313 -16.51 -26.14 15.99
CA SER A 313 -16.81 -26.55 17.37
C SER A 313 -18.14 -25.96 17.86
N ALA A 314 -18.43 -24.70 17.53
CA ALA A 314 -19.69 -24.05 17.89
C ALA A 314 -20.91 -24.58 17.11
N SER A 315 -20.71 -25.05 15.88
CA SER A 315 -21.80 -25.52 15.01
C SER A 315 -22.31 -26.93 15.35
N ALA A 316 -21.61 -27.68 16.22
CA ALA A 316 -21.91 -29.07 16.59
C ALA A 316 -22.12 -30.03 15.38
N SER A 317 -21.67 -29.65 14.18
CA SER A 317 -21.81 -30.44 12.97
C SER A 317 -20.85 -31.62 12.99
N ARG A 318 -21.38 -32.80 12.66
CA ARG A 318 -20.63 -34.06 12.59
C ARG A 318 -20.20 -34.41 11.16
N GLU A 319 -20.26 -33.45 10.23
CA GLU A 319 -19.75 -33.68 8.89
C GLU A 319 -18.22 -33.82 8.92
N TYR A 320 -17.74 -34.92 8.35
CA TYR A 320 -16.32 -35.20 8.17
C TYR A 320 -15.93 -34.88 6.73
N GLY A 321 -14.74 -34.34 6.53
CA GLY A 321 -14.24 -34.03 5.19
C GLY A 321 -14.81 -32.76 4.55
N THR A 322 -15.52 -31.90 5.30
CA THR A 322 -15.94 -30.56 4.86
C THR A 322 -15.26 -29.46 5.70
N LEU A 323 -14.93 -28.33 5.06
CA LEU A 323 -14.49 -27.12 5.76
C LEU A 323 -15.70 -26.25 6.09
N LEU A 324 -16.11 -26.26 7.36
CA LEU A 324 -17.23 -25.46 7.83
C LEU A 324 -16.79 -24.02 8.12
N CYS A 325 -17.56 -23.06 7.63
CA CYS A 325 -17.28 -21.64 7.79
C CYS A 325 -18.58 -20.83 7.77
N SER A 326 -18.60 -19.67 8.45
CA SER A 326 -19.69 -18.72 8.28
C SER A 326 -19.67 -18.09 6.89
N ARG A 327 -20.82 -17.58 6.45
CA ARG A 327 -20.94 -16.91 5.14
C ARG A 327 -19.97 -15.74 4.99
N ASN A 328 -19.74 -14.96 6.05
CA ASN A 328 -18.90 -13.77 6.01
C ASN A 328 -17.41 -14.09 6.05
N MET A 329 -17.03 -15.25 6.58
CA MET A 329 -15.64 -15.68 6.69
C MET A 329 -15.21 -16.64 5.58
N ARG A 330 -16.10 -16.99 4.64
CA ARG A 330 -15.81 -17.96 3.55
C ARG A 330 -14.63 -17.58 2.65
N LEU A 331 -14.34 -16.28 2.53
CA LEU A 331 -13.21 -15.76 1.76
C LEU A 331 -11.96 -15.53 2.61
N PHE A 332 -12.00 -15.81 3.91
CA PHE A 332 -10.85 -15.62 4.79
C PHE A 332 -9.62 -16.42 4.32
N PRO A 333 -9.74 -17.70 3.92
CA PRO A 333 -8.60 -18.46 3.41
C PRO A 333 -7.96 -17.83 2.16
N ILE A 334 -8.74 -17.38 1.18
CA ILE A 334 -8.18 -16.84 -0.07
C ILE A 334 -7.44 -15.51 0.16
N PHE A 335 -7.93 -14.65 1.06
CA PHE A 335 -7.24 -13.39 1.39
C PHE A 335 -5.94 -13.61 2.14
N ILE A 336 -5.88 -14.61 3.04
CA ILE A 336 -4.62 -14.98 3.68
C ILE A 336 -3.66 -15.60 2.67
N LEU A 337 -4.13 -16.46 1.76
CA LEU A 337 -3.29 -16.97 0.68
C LEU A 337 -2.71 -15.85 -0.18
N ALA A 338 -3.52 -14.86 -0.54
CA ALA A 338 -3.07 -13.67 -1.25
C ALA A 338 -2.02 -12.88 -0.46
N LEU A 339 -2.22 -12.68 0.85
CA LEU A 339 -1.25 -12.02 1.72
C LEU A 339 0.09 -12.76 1.73
N LEU A 340 0.07 -14.08 1.80
CA LEU A 340 1.27 -14.94 1.76
C LEU A 340 1.98 -14.89 0.39
N LYS A 341 1.25 -14.63 -0.71
CA LYS A 341 1.80 -14.50 -2.07
C LYS A 341 2.29 -13.07 -2.38
N SER A 342 1.87 -12.07 -1.62
CA SER A 342 2.26 -10.68 -1.80
C SER A 342 3.79 -10.48 -1.65
N LYS A 343 4.33 -9.45 -2.31
CA LYS A 343 5.76 -9.08 -2.20
C LYS A 343 6.23 -8.85 -0.76
N ALA A 344 5.33 -8.51 0.16
CA ALA A 344 5.65 -8.33 1.57
C ALA A 344 6.05 -9.65 2.24
N PHE A 345 5.27 -10.72 2.04
CA PHE A 345 5.42 -11.97 2.82
C PHE A 345 5.82 -13.20 2.00
N ALA A 346 5.89 -13.07 0.68
CA ALA A 346 6.34 -14.15 -0.17
C ALA A 346 7.83 -14.45 0.01
N HIS A 347 8.22 -15.71 -0.14
CA HIS A 347 9.61 -16.15 -0.01
C HIS A 347 9.98 -17.11 -1.14
N GLY A 348 11.28 -17.42 -1.26
CA GLY A 348 11.78 -18.46 -2.17
C GLY A 348 11.89 -18.02 -3.64
N TYR A 349 11.64 -16.75 -3.94
CA TYR A 349 12.01 -16.12 -5.22
C TYR A 349 12.69 -14.79 -4.96
N SER A 350 13.48 -14.32 -5.94
CA SER A 350 14.31 -13.13 -5.79
C SER A 350 13.46 -11.86 -5.72
N ILE A 351 13.39 -11.24 -4.53
CA ILE A 351 12.75 -9.93 -4.33
C ILE A 351 13.80 -9.00 -3.73
N LYS A 352 13.97 -7.81 -4.34
CA LYS A 352 14.81 -6.74 -3.76
C LYS A 352 14.28 -6.34 -2.39
N LEU A 353 15.17 -6.10 -1.44
CA LEU A 353 14.80 -5.73 -0.07
C LEU A 353 13.89 -4.49 -0.04
N ASP A 354 14.23 -3.44 -0.79
CA ASP A 354 13.44 -2.21 -0.82
C ASP A 354 12.02 -2.41 -1.38
N HIS A 355 11.85 -3.28 -2.39
CA HIS A 355 10.50 -3.62 -2.89
C HIS A 355 9.65 -4.26 -1.80
N ARG A 356 10.25 -5.17 -1.03
CA ARG A 356 9.57 -5.85 0.08
C ARG A 356 9.22 -4.88 1.21
N ILE A 357 10.19 -4.07 1.64
CA ILE A 357 10.00 -3.10 2.71
C ILE A 357 8.94 -2.07 2.30
N SER A 358 8.97 -1.59 1.05
CA SER A 358 7.92 -0.71 0.53
C SER A 358 6.54 -1.36 0.60
N ALA A 359 6.39 -2.62 0.18
CA ALA A 359 5.11 -3.32 0.26
C ALA A 359 4.60 -3.46 1.71
N MET A 360 5.50 -3.77 2.65
CA MET A 360 5.18 -3.83 4.08
C MET A 360 4.75 -2.46 4.64
N LEU A 361 5.51 -1.41 4.36
CA LEU A 361 5.20 -0.05 4.80
C LEU A 361 3.85 0.43 4.25
N GLN A 362 3.52 0.03 3.02
CA GLN A 362 2.20 0.31 2.43
C GLN A 362 1.09 -0.43 3.18
N PHE A 363 1.19 -1.74 3.42
CA PHE A 363 0.17 -2.46 4.21
C PHE A 363 -0.03 -1.88 5.61
N LYS A 364 1.00 -1.26 6.19
CA LYS A 364 0.91 -0.60 7.50
C LYS A 364 -0.12 0.54 7.54
N ILE A 365 -0.25 1.32 6.46
CA ILE A 365 -1.06 2.55 6.42
C ILE A 365 -2.15 2.57 5.35
N MET A 366 -2.22 1.56 4.48
CA MET A 366 -3.14 1.54 3.34
C MET A 366 -4.62 1.52 3.80
N PRO A 367 -5.50 2.32 3.16
CA PRO A 367 -6.94 2.20 3.34
C PRO A 367 -7.44 0.79 3.00
N ILE A 368 -8.46 0.33 3.73
CA ILE A 368 -8.95 -1.06 3.62
C ILE A 368 -9.39 -1.38 2.19
N SER A 369 -10.11 -0.48 1.51
CA SER A 369 -10.55 -0.65 0.12
C SER A 369 -9.39 -0.96 -0.83
N ASN A 370 -8.28 -0.25 -0.68
CA ASN A 370 -7.12 -0.41 -1.55
C ASN A 370 -6.36 -1.69 -1.20
N MET A 371 -6.33 -2.06 0.09
CA MET A 371 -5.67 -3.29 0.52
C MET A 371 -6.38 -4.53 -0.01
N ILE A 372 -7.71 -4.52 -0.05
CA ILE A 372 -8.50 -5.61 -0.62
C ILE A 372 -8.22 -5.75 -2.11
N LEU A 373 -8.15 -4.64 -2.87
CA LEU A 373 -7.79 -4.68 -4.29
C LEU A 373 -6.34 -5.11 -4.55
N GLU A 374 -5.40 -4.73 -3.68
CA GLU A 374 -4.00 -5.14 -3.78
C GLU A 374 -3.83 -6.65 -3.57
N LEU A 375 -4.59 -7.23 -2.62
CA LEU A 375 -4.54 -8.66 -2.30
C LEU A 375 -5.37 -9.51 -3.26
N HIS A 376 -6.59 -9.08 -3.58
CA HIS A 376 -7.52 -9.78 -4.46
C HIS A 376 -8.06 -8.80 -5.51
N PRO A 377 -7.31 -8.57 -6.60
CA PRO A 377 -7.77 -7.73 -7.70
C PRO A 377 -9.11 -8.17 -8.28
N ASN A 378 -9.83 -7.23 -8.90
CA ASN A 378 -11.04 -7.58 -9.64
C ASN A 378 -10.69 -7.84 -11.11
N LEU A 379 -10.97 -9.05 -11.61
CA LEU A 379 -10.72 -9.44 -12.99
C LEU A 379 -12.04 -9.49 -13.77
N TYR A 380 -12.15 -8.69 -14.83
CA TYR A 380 -13.34 -8.55 -15.66
C TYR A 380 -13.08 -9.04 -17.09
N ALA A 381 -13.99 -9.83 -17.65
CA ALA A 381 -13.95 -10.19 -19.07
C ALA A 381 -14.63 -9.13 -19.94
N LEU A 382 -13.85 -8.20 -20.48
CA LEU A 382 -14.37 -7.08 -21.29
C LEU A 382 -14.95 -7.55 -22.63
N HIS A 383 -14.39 -8.60 -23.22
CA HIS A 383 -14.86 -9.18 -24.48
C HIS A 383 -16.27 -9.80 -24.39
N ALA A 384 -16.81 -9.99 -23.18
CA ALA A 384 -18.16 -10.51 -22.95
C ALA A 384 -19.23 -9.40 -22.79
N ILE A 385 -18.83 -8.13 -22.81
CA ILE A 385 -19.76 -7.00 -22.75
C ILE A 385 -20.62 -7.00 -24.03
N SER A 386 -21.91 -6.70 -23.88
CA SER A 386 -22.84 -6.59 -25.01
C SER A 386 -23.95 -5.59 -24.65
N GLU A 387 -24.76 -5.17 -25.63
CA GLU A 387 -25.92 -4.30 -25.37
C GLU A 387 -26.88 -4.91 -24.33
N THR A 388 -27.06 -6.24 -24.36
CA THR A 388 -27.90 -6.94 -23.39
C THR A 388 -27.28 -7.04 -22.00
N ASN A 389 -25.94 -7.00 -21.90
CA ASN A 389 -25.18 -7.14 -20.66
C ASN A 389 -24.05 -6.09 -20.65
N PRO A 390 -24.35 -4.84 -20.24
CA PRO A 390 -23.36 -3.75 -20.30
C PRO A 390 -22.27 -3.88 -19.23
N ASN A 391 -22.44 -4.76 -18.23
CA ASN A 391 -21.45 -5.00 -17.18
C ASN A 391 -20.60 -6.22 -17.53
N ALA A 392 -19.27 -6.08 -17.49
CA ALA A 392 -18.38 -7.22 -17.66
C ALA A 392 -18.51 -8.21 -16.49
N PRO A 393 -18.56 -9.52 -16.76
CA PRO A 393 -18.58 -10.52 -15.70
C PRO A 393 -17.25 -10.53 -14.93
N LEU A 394 -17.35 -10.60 -13.60
CA LEU A 394 -16.22 -10.76 -12.71
C LEU A 394 -15.77 -12.23 -12.70
N LEU A 395 -14.48 -12.46 -12.85
CA LEU A 395 -13.88 -13.78 -12.97
C LEU A 395 -13.03 -14.15 -11.73
N PRO A 396 -12.95 -15.45 -11.40
CA PRO A 396 -11.94 -16.00 -10.50
C PRO A 396 -10.52 -15.65 -10.95
N LEU A 397 -9.60 -15.54 -9.99
CA LEU A 397 -8.20 -15.14 -10.24
C LEU A 397 -7.34 -16.37 -10.57
N SER A 398 -7.69 -17.04 -11.66
CA SER A 398 -6.99 -18.21 -12.19
C SER A 398 -6.80 -18.10 -13.71
N PHE A 399 -5.64 -18.54 -14.20
CA PHE A 399 -5.32 -18.57 -15.62
C PHE A 399 -6.26 -19.50 -16.40
N GLU A 400 -6.90 -20.47 -15.73
CA GLU A 400 -7.93 -21.34 -16.35
C GLU A 400 -9.09 -20.53 -16.95
N LYS A 401 -9.37 -19.32 -16.44
CA LYS A 401 -10.46 -18.45 -16.91
C LYS A 401 -10.03 -17.50 -18.03
N ILE A 402 -8.77 -17.56 -18.45
CA ILE A 402 -8.20 -16.73 -19.51
C ILE A 402 -8.25 -17.49 -20.83
N ASP A 403 -9.01 -16.96 -21.77
CA ASP A 403 -9.16 -17.47 -23.13
C ASP A 403 -8.22 -16.72 -24.08
N ARG A 404 -7.70 -17.46 -25.07
CA ARG A 404 -6.79 -16.93 -26.08
C ARG A 404 -7.39 -15.79 -26.90
N HIS A 405 -8.70 -15.78 -27.11
CA HIS A 405 -9.45 -14.78 -27.87
C HIS A 405 -9.98 -13.63 -26.99
N GLY A 406 -9.70 -13.66 -25.69
CA GLY A 406 -10.26 -12.72 -24.74
C GLY A 406 -9.53 -11.39 -24.60
N LEU A 407 -10.28 -10.39 -24.15
CA LEU A 407 -9.81 -9.11 -23.61
C LEU A 407 -10.26 -8.99 -22.16
N TYR A 408 -9.33 -8.69 -21.26
CA TYR A 408 -9.59 -8.68 -19.81
C TYR A 408 -9.08 -7.40 -19.15
N LEU A 409 -9.82 -6.92 -18.14
CA LEU A 409 -9.40 -5.83 -17.27
C LEU A 409 -9.17 -6.36 -15.87
N MET A 410 -7.96 -6.18 -15.34
CA MET A 410 -7.65 -6.46 -13.94
C MET A 410 -7.42 -5.16 -13.20
N ASP A 411 -8.26 -4.90 -12.21
CA ASP A 411 -8.14 -3.77 -11.30
C ASP A 411 -7.42 -4.18 -10.01
N THR A 412 -6.18 -3.70 -9.86
CA THR A 412 -5.32 -3.96 -8.69
C THR A 412 -5.36 -2.82 -7.66
N GLY A 413 -6.18 -1.79 -7.87
CA GLY A 413 -6.14 -0.56 -7.08
C GLY A 413 -5.11 0.45 -7.59
N ARG A 414 -3.84 0.03 -7.73
CA ARG A 414 -2.71 0.90 -8.14
C ARG A 414 -2.48 1.00 -9.64
N TYR A 415 -2.74 -0.08 -10.35
CA TYR A 415 -2.69 -0.18 -11.80
C TYR A 415 -3.97 -0.85 -12.27
N ILE A 416 -4.37 -0.51 -13.48
CA ILE A 416 -5.33 -1.30 -14.23
C ILE A 416 -4.57 -1.99 -15.35
N TYR A 417 -4.61 -3.32 -15.36
CA TYR A 417 -4.03 -4.10 -16.43
C TYR A 417 -5.08 -4.47 -17.45
N LEU A 418 -4.82 -4.13 -18.71
CA LEU A 418 -5.61 -4.58 -19.85
C LEU A 418 -4.88 -5.75 -20.51
N TYR A 419 -5.28 -6.97 -20.18
CA TYR A 419 -4.67 -8.18 -20.71
C TYR A 419 -5.31 -8.58 -22.04
N VAL A 420 -4.46 -8.80 -23.04
CA VAL A 420 -4.88 -9.08 -24.43
C VAL A 420 -4.41 -10.48 -24.83
N GLY A 421 -5.36 -11.36 -25.13
CA GLY A 421 -5.08 -12.68 -25.67
C GLY A 421 -4.61 -12.62 -27.14
N PRO A 422 -3.73 -13.52 -27.59
CA PRO A 422 -3.13 -13.46 -28.92
C PRO A 422 -4.10 -13.80 -30.06
N GLY A 423 -5.28 -14.31 -29.74
CA GLY A 423 -6.37 -14.60 -30.68
C GLY A 423 -7.48 -13.55 -30.70
N ILE A 424 -7.30 -12.40 -30.04
CA ILE A 424 -8.27 -11.30 -30.06
C ILE A 424 -8.69 -10.93 -31.49
N SER A 425 -9.98 -10.62 -31.69
CA SER A 425 -10.48 -10.28 -33.03
C SER A 425 -9.89 -8.96 -33.55
N ASP A 426 -9.62 -8.90 -34.85
CA ASP A 426 -9.13 -7.69 -35.52
C ASP A 426 -10.11 -6.51 -35.39
N THR A 427 -11.41 -6.80 -35.27
CA THR A 427 -12.44 -5.79 -35.01
C THR A 427 -12.26 -5.14 -33.65
N LEU A 428 -11.96 -5.92 -32.62
CA LEU A 428 -11.73 -5.42 -31.28
C LEU A 428 -10.40 -4.68 -31.20
N CYS A 429 -9.35 -5.19 -31.85
CA CYS A 429 -8.05 -4.52 -32.00
C CYS A 429 -8.20 -3.11 -32.60
N LYS A 430 -8.95 -2.99 -33.70
CA LYS A 430 -9.22 -1.70 -34.34
C LYS A 430 -9.98 -0.75 -33.43
N SER A 431 -10.99 -1.26 -32.73
CA SER A 431 -11.83 -0.42 -31.86
C SER A 431 -11.16 0.03 -30.57
N MET A 432 -10.32 -0.80 -29.95
CA MET A 432 -9.71 -0.53 -28.64
C MET A 432 -8.32 0.08 -28.74
N PHE A 433 -7.59 -0.23 -29.81
CA PHE A 433 -6.17 0.11 -29.93
C PHE A 433 -5.86 0.87 -31.23
N GLY A 434 -6.82 1.03 -32.15
CA GLY A 434 -6.61 1.69 -33.43
C GLY A 434 -5.68 0.92 -34.39
N VAL A 435 -5.40 -0.36 -34.13
CA VAL A 435 -4.49 -1.19 -34.94
C VAL A 435 -5.22 -2.34 -35.62
N ASN A 436 -4.67 -2.88 -36.72
CA ASN A 436 -5.38 -3.88 -37.51
C ASN A 436 -5.29 -5.30 -36.95
N SER A 437 -4.29 -5.58 -36.11
CA SER A 437 -4.03 -6.93 -35.59
C SER A 437 -3.33 -6.90 -34.23
N TYR A 438 -3.38 -8.02 -33.50
CA TYR A 438 -2.69 -8.20 -32.22
C TYR A 438 -1.18 -7.89 -32.28
N LYS A 439 -0.52 -8.20 -33.40
CA LYS A 439 0.92 -8.01 -33.57
C LYS A 439 1.31 -6.53 -33.60
N GLU A 440 0.42 -5.68 -34.11
CA GLU A 440 0.63 -4.24 -34.24
C GLU A 440 0.44 -3.47 -32.92
N ILE A 441 -0.09 -4.12 -31.88
CA ILE A 441 -0.19 -3.52 -30.53
C ILE A 441 1.22 -3.32 -29.98
N ASN A 442 1.72 -2.08 -30.10
CA ASN A 442 3.04 -1.66 -29.62
C ASN A 442 2.96 -0.66 -28.46
N SER A 443 1.80 -0.01 -28.26
CA SER A 443 1.58 0.87 -27.12
C SER A 443 1.53 0.07 -25.82
N MET A 444 2.12 0.61 -24.76
CA MET A 444 1.98 0.09 -23.40
C MET A 444 0.83 0.78 -22.64
N THR A 445 0.35 1.94 -23.12
CA THR A 445 -0.76 2.71 -22.53
C THR A 445 -2.01 2.61 -23.40
N VAL A 446 -3.17 2.72 -22.74
CA VAL A 446 -4.41 3.17 -23.40
C VAL A 446 -4.73 4.57 -22.89
N ASN A 447 -4.91 5.53 -23.80
CA ASN A 447 -5.55 6.79 -23.45
C ASN A 447 -7.07 6.61 -23.54
N LEU A 448 -7.76 6.72 -22.41
CA LEU A 448 -9.22 6.58 -22.35
C LEU A 448 -9.96 7.89 -22.65
N GLU A 449 -9.23 9.01 -22.75
CA GLU A 449 -9.78 10.32 -23.08
C GLU A 449 -9.93 10.52 -24.60
N ASP A 450 -9.21 9.73 -25.40
CA ASP A 450 -9.35 9.75 -26.85
C ASP A 450 -10.60 8.95 -27.25
N ASP A 451 -11.56 9.59 -27.94
CA ASP A 451 -12.77 8.97 -28.51
C ASP A 451 -12.42 8.12 -29.75
N ASN A 452 -11.51 7.16 -29.58
CA ASN A 452 -11.00 6.30 -30.64
C ASN A 452 -11.89 5.06 -30.89
N ALA A 453 -12.98 4.89 -30.14
CA ALA A 453 -13.89 3.77 -30.30
C ALA A 453 -14.67 3.90 -31.62
N THR A 454 -14.29 3.11 -32.61
CA THR A 454 -14.88 3.13 -33.95
C THR A 454 -16.17 2.32 -34.09
N ASN A 455 -16.50 1.48 -33.09
CA ASN A 455 -17.69 0.63 -33.11
C ASN A 455 -18.44 0.63 -31.75
N GLU A 456 -19.71 0.24 -31.80
CA GLU A 456 -20.62 0.23 -30.63
C GLU A 456 -20.13 -0.67 -29.49
N HIS A 457 -19.63 -1.86 -29.81
CA HIS A 457 -19.09 -2.77 -28.81
C HIS A 457 -17.85 -2.21 -28.08
N GLY A 458 -16.93 -1.58 -28.82
CA GLY A 458 -15.79 -0.88 -28.24
C GLY A 458 -16.24 0.27 -27.33
N MET A 459 -17.24 1.05 -27.75
CA MET A 459 -17.80 2.11 -26.91
C MET A 459 -18.36 1.57 -25.59
N LEU A 460 -19.07 0.44 -25.60
CA LEU A 460 -19.57 -0.19 -24.36
C LEU A 460 -18.42 -0.57 -23.42
N ILE A 461 -17.32 -1.13 -23.96
CA ILE A 461 -16.12 -1.45 -23.19
C ILE A 461 -15.49 -0.18 -22.61
N TYR A 462 -15.31 0.87 -23.41
CA TYR A 462 -14.75 2.14 -22.93
C TYR A 462 -15.61 2.76 -21.84
N ASN A 463 -16.95 2.72 -21.97
CA ASN A 463 -17.86 3.22 -20.95
C ASN A 463 -17.72 2.45 -19.63
N PHE A 464 -17.61 1.11 -19.69
CA PHE A 464 -17.36 0.29 -18.51
C PHE A 464 -15.99 0.58 -17.89
N MET A 465 -14.94 0.74 -18.69
CA MET A 465 -13.61 1.12 -18.18
C MET A 465 -13.65 2.50 -17.51
N ARG A 466 -14.32 3.47 -18.13
CA ARG A 466 -14.52 4.83 -17.60
C ARG A 466 -15.31 4.80 -16.30
N SER A 467 -16.30 3.93 -16.11
CA SER A 467 -17.01 3.82 -14.83
C SER A 467 -16.12 3.28 -13.70
N ILE A 468 -15.31 2.25 -13.96
CA ILE A 468 -14.36 1.70 -12.97
C ILE A 468 -13.28 2.73 -12.57
N ILE A 469 -12.90 3.61 -13.50
CA ILE A 469 -11.83 4.61 -13.27
C ILE A 469 -12.39 5.91 -12.69
N GLY A 470 -13.57 6.34 -13.13
CA GLY A 470 -14.22 7.58 -12.72
C GLY A 470 -14.57 7.62 -11.24
N ASP A 471 -14.80 6.46 -10.62
CA ASP A 471 -15.09 6.35 -9.19
C ASP A 471 -13.86 6.60 -8.28
N ARG A 472 -12.66 6.77 -8.86
CA ARG A 472 -11.42 6.93 -8.08
C ARG A 472 -11.11 8.37 -7.73
N LEU A 473 -10.60 8.56 -6.51
CA LEU A 473 -10.08 9.84 -6.04
C LEU A 473 -8.77 10.27 -6.71
N GLN A 474 -8.08 9.35 -7.37
CA GLN A 474 -6.84 9.60 -8.10
C GLN A 474 -6.85 8.85 -9.42
N LYS A 475 -6.20 9.42 -10.44
CA LYS A 475 -6.03 8.76 -11.75
C LYS A 475 -5.14 7.54 -11.58
N VAL A 476 -5.58 6.41 -12.11
CA VAL A 476 -4.83 5.14 -12.08
C VAL A 476 -4.31 4.84 -13.48
N PRO A 477 -3.01 4.54 -13.65
CA PRO A 477 -2.46 4.21 -14.96
C PRO A 477 -3.07 2.89 -15.50
N VAL A 478 -3.38 2.89 -16.79
CA VAL A 478 -3.87 1.72 -17.53
C VAL A 478 -2.74 1.18 -18.39
N ARG A 479 -2.29 -0.04 -18.08
CA ARG A 479 -1.19 -0.71 -18.78
C ARG A 479 -1.71 -1.87 -19.62
N ILE A 480 -1.36 -1.87 -20.90
CA ILE A 480 -1.62 -2.99 -21.80
C ILE A 480 -0.60 -4.10 -21.53
N ILE A 481 -1.10 -5.32 -21.34
CA ILE A 481 -0.28 -6.53 -21.20
C ILE A 481 -0.66 -7.49 -22.32
N LYS A 482 0.25 -7.64 -23.27
CA LYS A 482 0.18 -8.69 -24.29
C LYS A 482 0.66 -10.00 -23.71
N GLU A 483 0.02 -11.10 -24.08
CA GLU A 483 0.40 -12.43 -23.62
C GLU A 483 1.84 -12.83 -24.04
N ASP A 484 2.32 -12.39 -25.20
CA ASP A 484 3.69 -12.64 -25.65
C ASP A 484 4.72 -11.63 -25.10
N SER A 485 4.30 -10.67 -24.26
CA SER A 485 5.19 -9.67 -23.66
C SER A 485 5.88 -10.22 -22.41
N PRO A 486 7.12 -9.79 -22.11
CA PRO A 486 7.74 -10.04 -20.81
C PRO A 486 6.93 -9.46 -19.64
N SER A 487 6.02 -8.52 -19.90
CA SER A 487 5.11 -7.96 -18.88
C SER A 487 4.01 -8.94 -18.45
N LYS A 488 3.83 -10.09 -19.13
CA LYS A 488 2.83 -11.12 -18.77
C LYS A 488 2.94 -11.54 -17.31
N GLU A 489 4.17 -11.67 -16.80
CA GLU A 489 4.44 -12.06 -15.41
C GLU A 489 3.75 -11.12 -14.40
N LEU A 490 3.65 -9.82 -14.70
CA LEU A 490 2.94 -8.88 -13.82
C LEU A 490 1.47 -9.27 -13.66
N PHE A 491 0.80 -9.69 -14.74
CA PHE A 491 -0.58 -10.16 -14.68
C PHE A 491 -0.69 -11.51 -13.95
N LEU A 492 0.20 -12.46 -14.27
CA LEU A 492 0.17 -13.80 -13.66
C LEU A 492 0.39 -13.77 -12.15
N THR A 493 1.22 -12.86 -11.64
CA THR A 493 1.47 -12.73 -10.19
C THR A 493 0.22 -12.39 -9.38
N HIS A 494 -0.82 -11.86 -10.03
CA HIS A 494 -2.11 -11.54 -9.41
C HIS A 494 -3.17 -12.64 -9.55
N LEU A 495 -2.86 -13.74 -10.25
CA LEU A 495 -3.73 -14.92 -10.34
C LEU A 495 -3.56 -15.79 -9.10
N ILE A 496 -4.06 -15.28 -7.96
CA ILE A 496 -3.80 -15.82 -6.63
C ILE A 496 -4.32 -17.24 -6.40
N GLU A 497 -5.27 -17.73 -7.21
CA GLU A 497 -5.81 -19.07 -7.08
C GLU A 497 -4.85 -20.14 -7.64
N ASP A 498 -3.99 -19.75 -8.57
CA ASP A 498 -3.05 -20.65 -9.22
C ASP A 498 -1.87 -20.98 -8.31
N ARG A 499 -1.26 -22.15 -8.55
CA ARG A 499 -0.06 -22.57 -7.84
C ARG A 499 1.13 -21.70 -8.25
N SER A 500 1.92 -21.25 -7.28
CA SER A 500 3.24 -20.67 -7.55
C SER A 500 4.35 -21.62 -7.09
N GLU A 501 5.60 -21.37 -7.48
CA GLU A 501 6.72 -22.26 -7.14
C GLU A 501 6.84 -22.53 -5.64
N THR A 502 6.51 -21.54 -4.81
CA THR A 502 6.75 -21.57 -3.36
C THR A 502 5.48 -21.49 -2.52
N SER A 503 4.30 -21.45 -3.14
CA SER A 503 3.01 -21.35 -2.44
C SER A 503 1.93 -22.19 -3.12
N PHE A 504 0.98 -22.66 -2.31
CA PHE A 504 -0.15 -23.48 -2.74
C PHE A 504 -1.03 -22.77 -3.79
N SER A 505 -1.67 -23.55 -4.66
CA SER A 505 -2.95 -23.15 -5.27
C SER A 505 -4.03 -23.01 -4.19
N TYR A 506 -5.14 -22.36 -4.52
CA TYR A 506 -6.22 -22.18 -3.56
C TYR A 506 -6.81 -23.52 -3.09
N VAL A 507 -7.00 -24.48 -4.00
CA VAL A 507 -7.49 -25.83 -3.68
C VAL A 507 -6.52 -26.59 -2.77
N GLU A 508 -5.22 -26.55 -3.06
CA GLU A 508 -4.19 -27.15 -2.20
C GLU A 508 -4.17 -26.51 -0.81
N PHE A 509 -4.35 -25.18 -0.73
CA PHE A 509 -4.39 -24.46 0.54
C PHE A 509 -5.60 -24.84 1.39
N LEU A 510 -6.79 -24.97 0.79
CA LEU A 510 -7.97 -25.47 1.49
C LEU A 510 -7.76 -26.89 2.01
N ASN A 511 -7.19 -27.78 1.20
CA ASN A 511 -6.87 -29.14 1.64
C ASN A 511 -5.85 -29.16 2.78
N PHE A 512 -4.87 -28.25 2.76
CA PHE A 512 -3.92 -28.08 3.85
C PHE A 512 -4.63 -27.62 5.14
N LEU A 513 -5.45 -26.56 5.08
CA LEU A 513 -6.21 -26.08 6.24
C LEU A 513 -7.13 -27.16 6.82
N GLN A 514 -7.78 -27.94 5.96
CA GLN A 514 -8.62 -29.05 6.39
C GLN A 514 -7.84 -30.09 7.18
N LYS A 515 -6.63 -30.46 6.73
CA LYS A 515 -5.78 -31.43 7.43
C LYS A 515 -5.36 -30.90 8.81
N GLU A 516 -4.94 -29.65 8.89
CA GLU A 516 -4.56 -29.02 10.16
C GLU A 516 -5.73 -28.94 11.14
N ILE A 517 -6.93 -28.60 10.67
CA ILE A 517 -8.15 -28.53 11.49
C ILE A 517 -8.60 -29.93 11.96
N CYS A 518 -8.40 -30.97 11.16
CA CYS A 518 -8.70 -32.35 11.57
C CYS A 518 -7.64 -32.93 12.53
N GLY A 519 -6.43 -32.38 12.54
CA GLY A 519 -5.36 -32.76 13.46
C GLY A 519 -5.47 -32.13 14.85
N LYS A 520 -6.18 -31.02 14.97
CA LYS A 520 -6.60 -30.39 16.24
C LYS A 520 -7.87 -31.03 16.78
#